data_AF-A0A6A4VNT0-F1
#
_entry.id   AF-A0A6A4VNT0-F1
#
_cell.length_a   1.000
_cell.length_b   1.000
_cell.length_c   1.000
_cell.angle_alpha   90.00
_cell.angle_beta   90.00
_cell.angle_gamma   90.00
#
_symmetry.space_group_name_H-M   'P 1'
#
loop_
_entity.id
_entity.type
_entity.pdbx_description
1 polymer ?
#
loop_
_entity_poly.entity_id
_entity_poly.type
_entity_poly.pdbx_seq_one_letter_code
_entity_poly.pdbx_strand_id
1 'polypeptide(L)'
;MQHITANEYLPLLLGEDLAQSASLLPQTEGYFTGYSEQIDPTISNVFATAAFRFGHSQIQGLIKMVGAFSKTEDFIQLHRLYFNPFRLYQDTKMTSLVRGQLNTCSRATDGHLTSQITTHLFEAENATTGLDLGAINVQRGRDHGLPPYNAWRRRCGLPPVTSFEQLRGIVQQPEQVDHVQMLYRSIEHVDLYVGGLLERPLEGAAVGPTFACLLTDQFVRLKAGDRFWYESGDPNVRFTPDQLQEIRKANLARVLCDTSDDIRRVQERPMLLPSEDNKPQPCGSVALPVLDLGYWEEIVDEDDGNDGNDDGNDAGKEAEANDEAGKKRRKSWHRRH
;
A
#
# COMPACT_ATOMS: atom_id res chain seq x y z
N MET A 1 5.62 0.27 -5.35
CA MET A 1 4.78 -0.34 -4.30
C MET A 1 5.42 -0.23 -2.92
N GLN A 2 6.56 -0.90 -2.64
CA GLN A 2 7.24 -0.85 -1.33
C GLN A 2 7.41 0.57 -0.77
N HIS A 3 7.97 1.48 -1.57
CA HIS A 3 8.14 2.88 -1.18
C HIS A 3 6.82 3.57 -0.79
N ILE A 4 5.80 3.54 -1.66
CA ILE A 4 4.48 4.13 -1.37
C ILE A 4 3.85 3.52 -0.11
N THR A 5 3.94 2.20 0.07
CA THR A 5 3.40 1.54 1.27
C THR A 5 4.09 2.05 2.53
N ALA A 6 5.42 2.10 2.56
CA ALA A 6 6.18 2.54 3.74
C ALA A 6 6.07 4.06 3.98
N ASN A 7 6.09 4.86 2.92
CA ASN A 7 6.11 6.32 2.97
C ASN A 7 4.72 6.92 3.23
N GLU A 8 3.68 6.38 2.59
CA GLU A 8 2.34 6.98 2.61
C GLU A 8 1.33 6.18 3.44
N TYR A 9 1.35 4.84 3.35
CA TYR A 9 0.28 4.03 3.95
C TYR A 9 0.54 3.65 5.41
N LEU A 10 1.74 3.15 5.73
CA LEU A 10 2.08 2.71 7.09
C LEU A 10 1.96 3.80 8.16
N PRO A 11 2.40 5.05 7.95
CA PRO A 11 2.21 6.12 8.94
C PRO A 11 0.73 6.46 9.18
N LEU A 12 -0.13 6.36 8.15
CA LEU A 12 -1.58 6.55 8.32
C LEU A 12 -2.24 5.36 9.04
N LEU A 13 -1.73 4.15 8.83
CA LEU A 13 -2.23 2.94 9.45
C LEU A 13 -1.85 2.87 10.94
N LEU A 14 -0.58 3.07 11.26
CA LEU A 14 0.01 2.81 12.57
C LEU A 14 0.17 4.08 13.43
N GLY A 15 0.05 5.26 12.83
CA GLY A 15 0.54 6.51 13.39
C GLY A 15 2.02 6.73 13.07
N GLU A 16 2.40 7.99 12.88
CA GLU A 16 3.74 8.37 12.44
C GLU A 16 4.83 7.98 13.46
N ASP A 17 4.57 8.21 14.75
CA ASP A 17 5.49 7.86 15.84
C ASP A 17 5.80 6.36 15.91
N LEU A 18 4.78 5.51 15.77
CA LEU A 18 4.96 4.06 15.79
C LEU A 18 5.67 3.58 14.53
N ALA A 19 5.29 4.09 13.35
CA ALA A 19 5.96 3.73 12.10
C ALA A 19 7.44 4.14 12.09
N GLN A 20 7.76 5.33 12.61
CA GLN A 20 9.13 5.82 12.74
C GLN A 20 9.93 5.01 13.76
N SER A 21 9.41 4.81 14.98
CA SER A 21 10.10 4.07 16.04
C SER A 21 10.32 2.59 15.69
N ALA A 22 9.41 1.98 14.92
CA ALA A 22 9.58 0.64 14.37
C ALA A 22 10.50 0.58 13.13
N SER A 23 11.13 1.70 12.74
CA SER A 23 12.01 1.79 11.56
C SER A 23 11.32 1.36 10.25
N LEU A 24 10.02 1.59 10.13
CA LEU A 24 9.24 1.24 8.94
C LEU A 24 9.33 2.30 7.86
N LEU A 25 9.46 3.58 8.22
CA LEU A 25 9.56 4.67 7.26
C LEU A 25 10.83 4.56 6.39
N PRO A 26 10.78 5.05 5.13
CA PRO A 26 11.96 5.14 4.26
C PRO A 26 13.10 5.96 4.84
N GLN A 27 14.33 5.66 4.42
CA GLN A 27 15.46 6.56 4.65
C GLN A 27 15.36 7.77 3.71
N THR A 28 15.87 8.92 4.13
CA THR A 28 16.00 10.12 3.29
C THR A 28 17.22 10.03 2.37
N GLU A 29 18.27 9.32 2.80
CA GLU A 29 19.54 9.15 2.09
C GLU A 29 20.16 7.78 2.39
N GLY A 30 21.15 7.39 1.59
CA GLY A 30 21.89 6.14 1.79
C GLY A 30 21.02 4.88 1.65
N TYR A 31 21.47 3.80 2.29
CA TYR A 31 20.90 2.46 2.19
C TYR A 31 20.36 1.97 3.54
N PHE A 32 19.34 1.11 3.48
CA PHE A 32 18.90 0.29 4.60
C PHE A 32 19.85 -0.89 4.81
N THR A 33 20.41 -1.00 6.01
CA THR A 33 21.37 -2.05 6.40
C THR A 33 20.79 -3.04 7.42
N GLY A 34 19.50 -2.96 7.71
CA GLY A 34 18.82 -3.81 8.69
C GLY A 34 18.35 -5.17 8.16
N TYR A 35 18.75 -5.55 6.93
CA TYR A 35 18.42 -6.87 6.39
C TYR A 35 19.09 -7.98 7.22
N SER A 36 18.35 -9.04 7.50
CA SER A 36 18.87 -10.25 8.14
C SER A 36 18.20 -11.50 7.58
N GLU A 37 19.01 -12.46 7.14
CA GLU A 37 18.55 -13.78 6.70
C GLU A 37 17.91 -14.61 7.83
N GLN A 38 18.13 -14.23 9.09
CA GLN A 38 17.56 -14.90 10.26
C GLN A 38 16.13 -14.45 10.56
N ILE A 39 15.66 -13.39 9.90
CA ILE A 39 14.28 -12.90 10.03
C ILE A 39 13.43 -13.65 9.04
N ASP A 40 12.45 -14.39 9.55
CA ASP A 40 11.44 -15.06 8.74
C ASP A 40 10.44 -14.01 8.18
N PRO A 41 10.39 -13.75 6.87
CA PRO A 41 9.47 -12.78 6.27
C PRO A 41 8.08 -13.36 5.98
N THR A 42 7.81 -14.63 6.32
CA THR A 42 6.52 -15.26 6.04
C THR A 42 5.37 -14.50 6.69
N ILE A 43 4.23 -14.47 5.98
CA ILE A 43 3.01 -13.89 6.51
C ILE A 43 2.47 -14.80 7.60
N SER A 44 2.38 -14.27 8.81
CA SER A 44 1.81 -14.97 9.95
C SER A 44 0.31 -15.23 9.77
N ASN A 45 -0.16 -16.35 10.32
CA ASN A 45 -1.57 -16.71 10.29
C ASN A 45 -2.46 -15.60 10.91
N VAL A 46 -2.03 -15.01 12.02
CA VAL A 46 -2.78 -13.94 12.70
C VAL A 46 -2.91 -12.66 11.86
N PHE A 47 -1.86 -12.31 11.10
CA PHE A 47 -1.87 -11.17 10.20
C PHE A 47 -2.89 -11.36 9.07
N ALA A 48 -2.80 -12.47 8.35
CA ALA A 48 -3.66 -12.76 7.19
C ALA A 48 -5.13 -13.04 7.56
N THR A 49 -5.35 -13.66 8.73
CA THR A 49 -6.66 -14.15 9.11
C THR A 49 -7.47 -13.14 9.93
N ALA A 50 -6.82 -12.25 10.67
CA ALA A 50 -7.50 -11.28 11.53
C ALA A 50 -6.98 -9.85 11.37
N ALA A 51 -5.70 -9.60 11.68
CA ALA A 51 -5.22 -8.23 11.90
C ALA A 51 -5.34 -7.36 10.64
N PHE A 52 -4.88 -7.84 9.48
CA PHE A 52 -4.93 -7.07 8.22
C PHE A 52 -6.32 -7.05 7.56
N ARG A 53 -7.33 -7.64 8.21
CA ARG A 53 -8.74 -7.57 7.79
C ARG A 53 -9.49 -6.38 8.40
N PHE A 54 -8.83 -5.55 9.22
CA PHE A 54 -9.42 -4.32 9.75
C PHE A 54 -10.00 -3.44 8.62
N GLY A 55 -9.38 -3.46 7.43
CA GLY A 55 -9.84 -2.70 6.27
C GLY A 55 -11.27 -3.05 5.82
N HIS A 56 -11.83 -4.20 6.22
CA HIS A 56 -13.22 -4.53 5.92
C HIS A 56 -14.22 -3.58 6.59
N SER A 57 -13.92 -3.00 7.75
CA SER A 57 -14.80 -1.97 8.35
C SER A 57 -14.71 -0.63 7.65
N GLN A 58 -13.60 -0.40 6.94
CA GLN A 58 -13.32 0.83 6.21
C GLN A 58 -14.07 0.91 4.86
N ILE A 59 -14.62 -0.22 4.40
CA ILE A 59 -15.33 -0.34 3.11
C ILE A 59 -16.62 0.49 3.10
N GLN A 60 -16.73 1.37 2.10
CA GLN A 60 -17.95 2.10 1.83
C GLN A 60 -19.03 1.23 1.18
N GLY A 61 -20.30 1.48 1.52
CA GLY A 61 -21.42 0.78 0.90
C GLY A 61 -21.76 1.30 -0.51
N LEU A 62 -21.48 2.56 -0.78
CA LEU A 62 -21.70 3.18 -2.07
C LEU A 62 -20.37 3.61 -2.67
N ILE A 63 -20.09 3.13 -3.88
CA ILE A 63 -18.94 3.53 -4.66
C ILE A 63 -19.31 4.77 -5.45
N LYS A 64 -18.68 5.89 -5.08
CA LYS A 64 -18.82 7.17 -5.74
C LYS A 64 -18.04 7.19 -7.05
N MET A 65 -18.67 7.69 -8.10
CA MET A 65 -18.08 7.93 -9.42
C MET A 65 -18.23 9.42 -9.74
N VAL A 66 -17.16 10.07 -10.17
CA VAL A 66 -17.17 11.53 -10.44
C VAL A 66 -16.73 11.81 -11.87
N GLY A 67 -17.62 12.41 -12.67
CA GLY A 67 -17.34 12.80 -14.05
C GLY A 67 -16.30 13.91 -14.17
N ALA A 68 -15.58 13.97 -15.30
CA ALA A 68 -14.46 14.88 -15.51
C ALA A 68 -14.83 16.37 -15.56
N PHE A 69 -15.98 16.72 -16.16
CA PHE A 69 -16.32 18.11 -16.51
C PHE A 69 -17.53 18.67 -15.76
N SER A 70 -18.53 17.83 -15.49
CA SER A 70 -19.84 18.24 -14.97
C SER A 70 -19.94 18.19 -13.43
N LYS A 71 -18.91 17.70 -12.73
CA LYS A 71 -18.99 17.27 -11.32
C LYS A 71 -20.20 16.38 -11.03
N THR A 72 -20.75 15.70 -12.03
CA THR A 72 -21.86 14.77 -11.82
C THR A 72 -21.35 13.61 -10.99
N GLU A 73 -22.04 13.39 -9.88
CA GLU A 73 -21.79 12.28 -8.98
C GLU A 73 -22.78 11.17 -9.29
N ASP A 74 -22.27 9.96 -9.41
CA ASP A 74 -23.05 8.74 -9.51
C ASP A 74 -22.61 7.80 -8.39
N PHE A 75 -23.53 6.99 -7.88
CA PHE A 75 -23.30 6.11 -6.73
C PHE A 75 -23.78 4.71 -7.06
N ILE A 76 -22.86 3.76 -6.96
CA ILE A 76 -23.14 2.36 -7.23
C ILE A 76 -23.03 1.59 -5.93
N GLN A 77 -24.07 0.83 -5.59
CA GLN A 77 -24.02 -0.13 -4.49
C GLN A 77 -22.89 -1.13 -4.71
N LEU A 78 -22.02 -1.29 -3.71
CA LEU A 78 -20.82 -2.11 -3.83
C LEU A 78 -21.12 -3.55 -4.28
N HIS A 79 -22.22 -4.16 -3.81
CA HIS A 79 -22.55 -5.54 -4.19
C HIS A 79 -22.75 -5.73 -5.70
N ARG A 80 -23.14 -4.67 -6.43
CA ARG A 80 -23.35 -4.72 -7.88
C ARG A 80 -22.05 -4.70 -8.69
N LEU A 81 -20.92 -4.44 -8.02
CA LEU A 81 -19.60 -4.34 -8.63
C LEU A 81 -18.76 -5.61 -8.44
N TYR A 82 -19.12 -6.49 -7.50
CA TYR A 82 -18.39 -7.75 -7.32
C TYR A 82 -18.42 -8.58 -8.61
N PHE A 83 -17.23 -8.96 -9.08
CA PHE A 83 -17.03 -9.75 -10.30
C PHE A 83 -17.72 -9.18 -11.56
N ASN A 84 -17.97 -7.86 -11.60
CA ASN A 84 -18.64 -7.19 -12.72
C ASN A 84 -17.75 -6.12 -13.39
N PRO A 85 -16.74 -6.53 -14.17
CA PRO A 85 -15.79 -5.60 -14.78
C PRO A 85 -16.41 -4.72 -15.89
N PHE A 86 -17.56 -5.13 -16.45
CA PHE A 86 -18.22 -4.42 -17.55
C PHE A 86 -18.62 -2.98 -17.22
N ARG A 87 -18.83 -2.69 -15.93
CA ARG A 87 -19.10 -1.33 -15.45
C ARG A 87 -17.92 -0.38 -15.61
N LEU A 88 -16.69 -0.91 -15.70
CA LEU A 88 -15.47 -0.12 -15.80
C LEU A 88 -14.95 0.01 -17.24
N TYR A 89 -15.38 -0.87 -18.17
CA TYR A 89 -14.95 -0.85 -19.57
C TYR A 89 -15.55 0.27 -20.42
N GLN A 90 -16.55 0.99 -19.92
CA GLN A 90 -17.08 2.15 -20.62
C GLN A 90 -16.09 3.31 -20.51
N ASP A 91 -16.00 4.10 -21.58
CA ASP A 91 -15.13 5.27 -21.65
C ASP A 91 -15.26 6.13 -20.38
N THR A 92 -14.12 6.55 -19.83
CA THR A 92 -14.00 7.42 -18.64
C THR A 92 -14.52 6.84 -17.31
N LYS A 93 -15.09 5.62 -17.25
CA LYS A 93 -15.59 5.06 -15.98
C LYS A 93 -14.47 4.74 -14.98
N MET A 94 -13.35 4.21 -15.44
CA MET A 94 -12.18 3.99 -14.58
C MET A 94 -11.69 5.31 -13.97
N THR A 95 -11.51 6.35 -14.78
CA THR A 95 -11.06 7.67 -14.28
C THR A 95 -12.12 8.31 -13.38
N SER A 96 -13.41 8.07 -13.63
CA SER A 96 -14.51 8.51 -12.76
C SER A 96 -14.49 7.82 -11.40
N LEU A 97 -14.16 6.52 -11.35
CA LEU A 97 -13.95 5.78 -10.11
C LEU A 97 -12.78 6.37 -9.33
N VAL A 98 -11.63 6.55 -9.98
CA VAL A 98 -10.42 7.13 -9.35
C VAL A 98 -10.74 8.51 -8.77
N ARG A 99 -11.42 9.40 -9.50
CA ARG A 99 -11.85 10.70 -8.96
C ARG A 99 -12.78 10.56 -7.76
N GLY A 100 -13.68 9.58 -7.78
CA GLY A 100 -14.54 9.25 -6.65
C GLY A 100 -13.74 8.86 -5.42
N GLN A 101 -12.76 7.95 -5.56
CA GLN A 101 -11.90 7.51 -4.46
C GLN A 101 -11.05 8.65 -3.90
N LEU A 102 -10.50 9.52 -4.76
CA LEU A 102 -9.72 10.70 -4.34
C LEU A 102 -10.51 11.71 -3.51
N ASN A 103 -11.85 11.66 -3.54
CA ASN A 103 -12.74 12.63 -2.89
C ASN A 103 -13.73 11.99 -1.92
N THR A 104 -13.54 10.72 -1.56
CA THR A 104 -14.43 10.01 -0.65
C THR A 104 -13.67 9.59 0.59
N CYS A 105 -14.18 9.94 1.77
CA CYS A 105 -13.58 9.50 3.02
C CYS A 105 -13.72 7.98 3.16
N SER A 106 -12.70 7.33 3.71
CA SER A 106 -12.85 5.96 4.19
C SER A 106 -13.80 5.89 5.38
N ARG A 107 -14.43 4.74 5.65
CA ARG A 107 -15.13 4.57 6.93
C ARG A 107 -14.11 4.40 8.06
N ALA A 108 -14.54 4.68 9.29
CA ALA A 108 -13.73 4.45 10.48
C ALA A 108 -13.50 2.94 10.70
N THR A 109 -12.42 2.61 11.43
CA THR A 109 -12.21 1.26 11.95
C THR A 109 -13.06 1.07 13.20
N ASP A 110 -14.21 0.40 13.07
CA ASP A 110 -15.13 0.14 14.16
C ASP A 110 -15.97 -1.13 13.90
N GLY A 111 -16.87 -1.46 14.83
CA GLY A 111 -17.80 -2.59 14.67
C GLY A 111 -18.90 -2.41 13.61
N HIS A 112 -18.96 -1.30 12.88
CA HIS A 112 -20.02 -1.00 11.91
C HIS A 112 -19.62 -1.33 10.47
N LEU A 113 -19.92 -2.57 10.07
CA LEU A 113 -19.77 -3.03 8.70
C LEU A 113 -21.00 -2.66 7.85
N THR A 114 -20.80 -2.24 6.60
CA THR A 114 -21.90 -1.93 5.68
C THR A 114 -22.69 -3.18 5.29
N SER A 115 -24.01 -3.05 5.07
CA SER A 115 -24.86 -4.15 4.57
C SER A 115 -24.38 -4.76 3.26
N GLN A 116 -23.59 -4.00 2.49
CA GLN A 116 -23.00 -4.44 1.23
C GLN A 116 -21.94 -5.53 1.39
N ILE A 117 -21.41 -5.72 2.61
CA ILE A 117 -20.48 -6.80 2.95
C ILE A 117 -21.04 -7.75 4.01
N THR A 118 -22.08 -7.39 4.78
CA THR A 118 -22.68 -8.28 5.78
C THR A 118 -23.96 -8.97 5.33
N THR A 119 -24.65 -8.45 4.32
CA THR A 119 -25.92 -9.03 3.82
C THR A 119 -25.88 -9.29 2.34
N HIS A 120 -25.12 -8.53 1.56
CA HIS A 120 -25.11 -8.60 0.10
C HIS A 120 -23.74 -9.02 -0.47
N LEU A 121 -22.84 -9.60 0.33
CA LEU A 121 -21.53 -10.03 -0.19
C LEU A 121 -21.73 -11.14 -1.22
N PHE A 122 -21.28 -10.91 -2.45
CA PHE A 122 -21.44 -11.84 -3.57
C PHE A 122 -22.89 -12.30 -3.78
N GLU A 123 -23.85 -11.39 -3.61
CA GLU A 123 -25.25 -11.63 -3.93
C GLU A 123 -25.42 -12.04 -5.40
N ALA A 124 -26.08 -13.18 -5.62
CA ALA A 124 -26.43 -13.64 -6.97
C ALA A 124 -27.60 -12.82 -7.54
N GLU A 125 -27.69 -12.67 -8.87
CA GLU A 125 -28.64 -11.78 -9.54
C GLU A 125 -30.13 -12.00 -9.19
N ASN A 126 -30.51 -13.19 -8.73
CA ASN A 126 -31.88 -13.54 -8.33
C ASN A 126 -32.04 -13.82 -6.83
N ALA A 127 -31.01 -13.54 -6.03
CA ALA A 127 -31.06 -13.70 -4.58
C ALA A 127 -31.45 -12.38 -3.91
N THR A 128 -32.02 -12.48 -2.71
CA THR A 128 -32.33 -11.32 -1.86
C THR A 128 -31.33 -11.13 -0.72
N THR A 129 -30.36 -12.04 -0.62
CA THR A 129 -29.26 -12.02 0.35
C THR A 129 -28.04 -12.71 -0.27
N GLY A 130 -26.87 -12.25 0.13
CA GLY A 130 -25.57 -12.87 -0.08
C GLY A 130 -24.97 -13.38 1.23
N LEU A 131 -23.64 -13.43 1.24
CA LEU A 131 -22.83 -13.84 2.39
C LEU A 131 -22.62 -12.67 3.37
N ASP A 132 -22.11 -13.01 4.55
CA ASP A 132 -21.68 -12.05 5.58
C ASP A 132 -20.17 -12.13 5.79
N LEU A 133 -19.44 -11.10 5.35
CA LEU A 133 -17.99 -11.00 5.48
C LEU A 133 -17.55 -10.90 6.95
N GLY A 134 -18.32 -10.23 7.80
CA GLY A 134 -18.05 -10.13 9.23
C GLY A 134 -18.14 -11.49 9.91
N ALA A 135 -19.24 -12.21 9.66
CA ALA A 135 -19.41 -13.58 10.14
C ALA A 135 -18.35 -14.53 9.60
N ILE A 136 -17.98 -14.40 8.31
CA ILE A 136 -16.89 -15.17 7.69
C ILE A 136 -15.56 -14.89 8.39
N ASN A 137 -15.23 -13.63 8.73
CA ASN A 137 -13.97 -13.31 9.41
C ASN A 137 -13.91 -13.94 10.81
N VAL A 138 -15.01 -13.89 11.57
CA VAL A 138 -15.12 -14.58 12.87
C VAL A 138 -14.94 -16.09 12.69
N GLN A 139 -15.69 -16.70 11.78
CA GLN A 139 -15.62 -18.14 11.55
C GLN A 139 -14.24 -18.58 11.04
N ARG A 140 -13.59 -17.77 10.20
CA ARG A 140 -12.24 -18.03 9.66
C ARG A 140 -11.18 -17.95 10.76
N GLY A 141 -11.31 -17.02 11.71
CA GLY A 141 -10.45 -16.97 12.89
C GLY A 141 -10.49 -18.28 13.70
N ARG A 142 -11.70 -18.84 13.87
CA ARG A 142 -11.91 -20.12 14.57
C ARG A 142 -11.38 -21.32 13.79
N ASP A 143 -11.66 -21.36 12.48
CA ASP A 143 -11.14 -22.37 11.54
C ASP A 143 -9.61 -22.45 11.57
N HIS A 144 -8.95 -21.29 11.60
CA HIS A 144 -7.49 -21.17 11.66
C HIS A 144 -6.90 -21.36 13.07
N GLY A 145 -7.73 -21.69 14.06
CA GLY A 145 -7.29 -21.93 15.44
C GLY A 145 -6.65 -20.71 16.09
N LEU A 146 -7.08 -19.49 15.74
CA LEU A 146 -6.52 -18.28 16.35
C LEU A 146 -6.87 -18.24 17.85
N PRO A 147 -5.88 -17.98 18.73
CA PRO A 147 -6.16 -17.71 20.13
C PRO A 147 -7.10 -16.50 20.31
N PRO A 148 -7.89 -16.46 21.39
CA PRO A 148 -8.77 -15.33 21.69
C PRO A 148 -8.02 -14.00 21.84
N TYR A 149 -8.77 -12.90 21.77
CA TYR A 149 -8.30 -11.53 21.86
C TYR A 149 -7.31 -11.28 23.03
N ASN A 150 -7.62 -11.74 24.24
CA ASN A 150 -6.73 -11.56 25.40
C ASN A 150 -5.38 -12.28 25.29
N ALA A 151 -5.29 -13.39 24.55
CA ALA A 151 -4.01 -14.05 24.32
C ALA A 151 -3.07 -13.17 23.49
N TRP A 152 -3.61 -12.47 22.48
CA TRP A 152 -2.86 -11.54 21.66
C TRP A 152 -2.50 -10.25 22.39
N ARG A 153 -3.40 -9.72 23.23
CA ARG A 153 -3.05 -8.62 24.14
C ARG A 153 -1.83 -8.96 24.98
N ARG A 154 -1.81 -10.14 25.61
CA ARG A 154 -0.66 -10.63 26.39
C ARG A 154 0.60 -10.75 25.53
N ARG A 155 0.51 -11.33 24.32
CA ARG A 155 1.64 -11.46 23.37
C ARG A 155 2.21 -10.09 22.94
N CYS A 156 1.38 -9.07 22.91
CA CYS A 156 1.75 -7.69 22.62
C CYS A 156 2.19 -6.88 23.85
N GLY A 157 2.29 -7.50 25.03
CA GLY A 157 2.62 -6.79 26.28
C GLY A 157 1.51 -5.86 26.79
N LEU A 158 0.31 -5.95 26.22
CA LEU A 158 -0.85 -5.16 26.63
C LEU A 158 -1.56 -5.83 27.82
N PRO A 159 -2.10 -5.06 28.78
CA PRO A 159 -2.89 -5.63 29.87
C PRO A 159 -4.10 -6.39 29.32
N PRO A 160 -4.35 -7.65 29.74
CA PRO A 160 -5.55 -8.38 29.33
C PRO A 160 -6.79 -7.69 29.90
N VAL A 161 -7.92 -7.84 29.20
CA VAL A 161 -9.20 -7.30 29.62
C VAL A 161 -9.93 -8.33 30.48
N THR A 162 -10.22 -7.99 31.73
CA THR A 162 -10.76 -8.93 32.73
C THR A 162 -12.28 -8.87 32.88
N SER A 163 -12.94 -7.85 32.31
CA SER A 163 -14.39 -7.70 32.32
C SER A 163 -14.89 -6.93 31.09
N PHE A 164 -16.18 -7.10 30.76
CA PHE A 164 -16.81 -6.29 29.71
C PHE A 164 -16.80 -4.79 30.04
N GLU A 165 -16.86 -4.42 31.33
CA GLU A 165 -16.75 -3.02 31.73
C GLU A 165 -15.34 -2.46 31.45
N GLN A 166 -14.29 -3.25 31.66
CA GLN A 166 -12.94 -2.85 31.26
C GLN A 166 -12.81 -2.75 29.73
N LEU A 167 -13.47 -3.63 28.96
CA LEU A 167 -13.52 -3.52 27.50
C LEU A 167 -14.16 -2.19 27.09
N ARG A 168 -15.28 -1.82 27.74
CA ARG A 168 -16.00 -0.57 27.50
C ARG A 168 -15.13 0.67 27.62
N GLY A 169 -14.14 0.65 28.53
CA GLY A 169 -13.20 1.75 28.72
C GLY A 169 -12.14 1.91 27.61
N ILE A 170 -11.91 0.89 26.78
CA ILE A 170 -10.81 0.89 25.78
C ILE A 170 -11.29 0.84 24.32
N VAL A 171 -12.59 0.65 24.09
CA VAL A 171 -13.17 0.65 22.74
C VAL A 171 -13.45 2.07 22.25
N GLN A 172 -13.62 2.22 20.93
CA GLN A 172 -14.01 3.50 20.31
C GLN A 172 -15.46 3.87 20.64
N GLN A 173 -16.35 2.88 20.65
CA GLN A 173 -17.81 3.03 20.82
C GLN A 173 -18.29 2.12 21.98
N PRO A 174 -18.41 2.66 23.20
CA PRO A 174 -18.77 1.90 24.41
C PRO A 174 -20.03 1.04 24.29
N GLU A 175 -21.04 1.49 23.55
CA GLU A 175 -22.31 0.82 23.31
C GLU A 175 -22.15 -0.52 22.56
N GLN A 176 -21.11 -0.67 21.73
CA GLN A 176 -20.86 -1.90 21.00
C GLN A 176 -20.52 -3.08 21.94
N VAL A 177 -20.05 -2.79 23.16
CA VAL A 177 -19.73 -3.81 24.16
C VAL A 177 -20.98 -4.51 24.68
N ASP A 178 -22.15 -3.88 24.65
CA ASP A 178 -23.40 -4.52 25.08
C ASP A 178 -23.70 -5.73 24.19
N HIS A 179 -23.50 -5.59 22.87
CA HIS A 179 -23.63 -6.69 21.93
C HIS A 179 -22.57 -7.79 22.14
N VAL A 180 -21.32 -7.41 22.42
CA VAL A 180 -20.26 -8.38 22.72
C VAL A 180 -20.61 -9.17 23.98
N GLN A 181 -21.07 -8.51 25.04
CA GLN A 181 -21.47 -9.14 26.30
C GLN A 181 -22.68 -10.07 26.12
N MET A 182 -23.62 -9.74 25.23
CA MET A 182 -24.73 -10.62 24.89
C MET A 182 -24.28 -11.89 24.15
N LEU A 183 -23.24 -11.81 23.31
CA LEU A 183 -22.80 -12.89 22.44
C LEU A 183 -21.74 -13.80 23.09
N TYR A 184 -20.83 -13.23 23.88
CA TYR A 184 -19.74 -13.96 24.52
C TYR A 184 -20.00 -14.14 26.01
N ARG A 185 -19.99 -15.40 26.47
CA ARG A 185 -20.17 -15.74 27.90
C ARG A 185 -19.04 -15.21 28.79
N SER A 186 -17.84 -15.03 28.23
CA SER A 186 -16.64 -14.60 28.93
C SER A 186 -15.80 -13.70 28.02
N ILE A 187 -15.17 -12.69 28.62
CA ILE A 187 -14.22 -11.80 27.93
C ILE A 187 -13.02 -12.57 27.35
N GLU A 188 -12.65 -13.71 27.97
CA GLU A 188 -11.55 -14.56 27.50
C GLU A 188 -11.91 -15.33 26.22
N HIS A 189 -13.16 -15.33 25.77
CA HIS A 189 -13.61 -16.02 24.56
C HIS A 189 -13.81 -15.09 23.36
N VAL A 190 -13.62 -13.77 23.52
CA VAL A 190 -13.81 -12.82 22.42
C VAL A 190 -12.83 -13.15 21.30
N ASP A 191 -13.35 -13.38 20.09
CA ASP A 191 -12.55 -13.62 18.89
C ASP A 191 -11.64 -12.41 18.61
N LEU A 192 -10.38 -12.65 18.21
CA LEU A 192 -9.41 -11.57 17.98
C LEU A 192 -9.94 -10.51 17.01
N TYR A 193 -10.59 -10.93 15.91
CA TYR A 193 -11.12 -9.99 14.92
C TYR A 193 -12.13 -9.01 15.55
N VAL A 194 -13.01 -9.49 16.44
CA VAL A 194 -13.99 -8.65 17.12
C VAL A 194 -13.29 -7.73 18.12
N GLY A 195 -12.47 -8.28 19.02
CA GLY A 195 -11.81 -7.51 20.06
C GLY A 195 -10.89 -6.42 19.49
N GLY A 196 -10.06 -6.76 18.51
CA GLY A 196 -9.11 -5.82 17.90
C GLY A 196 -9.78 -4.73 17.05
N LEU A 197 -10.90 -5.04 16.39
CA LEU A 197 -11.63 -4.06 15.57
C LEU A 197 -12.35 -2.99 16.41
N LEU A 198 -12.75 -3.34 17.63
CA LEU A 198 -13.49 -2.44 18.52
C LEU A 198 -12.58 -1.48 19.29
N GLU A 199 -11.29 -1.79 19.42
CA GLU A 199 -10.35 -0.93 20.14
C GLU A 199 -10.31 0.49 19.57
N ARG A 200 -10.20 1.47 20.47
CA ARG A 200 -9.94 2.86 20.05
C ARG A 200 -8.62 2.92 19.27
N PRO A 201 -8.58 3.56 18.09
CA PRO A 201 -7.33 3.78 17.38
C PRO A 201 -6.30 4.53 18.20
N LEU A 202 -5.02 4.25 17.97
CA LEU A 202 -3.93 5.09 18.47
C LEU A 202 -4.02 6.50 17.86
N GLU A 203 -3.42 7.49 18.51
CA GLU A 203 -3.37 8.85 17.98
C GLU A 203 -2.70 8.87 16.61
N GLY A 204 -3.37 9.50 15.62
CA GLY A 204 -2.90 9.53 14.23
C GLY A 204 -2.95 8.20 13.47
N ALA A 205 -3.46 7.13 14.08
CA ALA A 205 -3.52 5.80 13.49
C ALA A 205 -4.94 5.40 13.06
N ALA A 206 -5.03 4.36 12.22
CA ALA A 206 -6.30 3.79 11.78
C ALA A 206 -6.75 2.59 12.64
N VAL A 207 -5.90 2.07 13.52
CA VAL A 207 -6.17 0.84 14.30
C VAL A 207 -5.78 1.00 15.76
N GLY A 208 -6.40 0.19 16.63
CA GLY A 208 -6.11 0.15 18.06
C GLY A 208 -4.81 -0.61 18.40
N PRO A 209 -4.39 -0.56 19.68
CA PRO A 209 -3.11 -1.08 20.15
C PRO A 209 -2.79 -2.53 19.76
N THR A 210 -3.78 -3.44 19.82
CA THR A 210 -3.57 -4.87 19.53
C THR A 210 -3.29 -5.09 18.06
N PHE A 211 -4.09 -4.50 17.16
CA PHE A 211 -3.83 -4.59 15.73
C PHE A 211 -2.58 -3.83 15.33
N ALA A 212 -2.30 -2.65 15.91
CA ALA A 212 -1.06 -1.92 15.68
C ALA A 212 0.16 -2.80 15.97
N CYS A 213 0.20 -3.48 17.12
CA CYS A 213 1.27 -4.41 17.46
C CYS A 213 1.45 -5.53 16.41
N LEU A 214 0.36 -6.21 16.03
CA LEU A 214 0.41 -7.35 15.11
C LEU A 214 0.80 -6.94 13.68
N LEU A 215 0.33 -5.77 13.24
CA LEU A 215 0.66 -5.20 11.93
C LEU A 215 2.11 -4.75 11.89
N THR A 216 2.58 -4.05 12.93
CA THR A 216 3.98 -3.63 13.05
C THR A 216 4.92 -4.83 13.03
N ASP A 217 4.65 -5.89 13.81
CA ASP A 217 5.47 -7.12 13.81
C ASP A 217 5.63 -7.68 12.40
N GLN A 218 4.52 -7.81 11.65
CA GLN A 218 4.57 -8.33 10.30
C GLN A 218 5.32 -7.41 9.32
N PHE A 219 5.05 -6.11 9.34
CA PHE A 219 5.69 -5.17 8.40
C PHE A 219 7.18 -5.01 8.68
N VAL A 220 7.61 -5.06 9.95
CA VAL A 220 9.04 -5.07 10.32
C VAL A 220 9.72 -6.31 9.74
N ARG A 221 9.11 -7.49 9.91
CA ARG A 221 9.65 -8.74 9.35
C ARG A 221 9.69 -8.74 7.82
N LEU A 222 8.68 -8.18 7.16
CA LEU A 222 8.66 -8.04 5.71
C LEU A 222 9.77 -7.13 5.20
N LYS A 223 10.04 -6.00 5.87
CA LYS A 223 11.12 -5.08 5.50
C LYS A 223 12.50 -5.67 5.79
N ALA A 224 12.71 -6.19 6.99
CA ALA A 224 14.02 -6.64 7.46
C ALA A 224 14.39 -8.06 6.98
N GLY A 225 13.42 -8.88 6.60
CA GLY A 225 13.65 -10.21 6.01
C GLY A 225 13.71 -10.21 4.48
N ASP A 226 13.48 -9.09 3.80
CA ASP A 226 13.53 -8.98 2.34
C ASP A 226 14.91 -8.49 1.86
N ARG A 227 15.68 -9.42 1.28
CA ARG A 227 16.99 -9.12 0.66
C ARG A 227 16.87 -8.07 -0.46
N PHE A 228 15.72 -8.04 -1.13
CA PHE A 228 15.39 -7.15 -2.25
C PHE A 228 14.52 -5.96 -1.82
N TRP A 229 14.46 -5.64 -0.52
CA TRP A 229 13.91 -4.36 -0.08
C TRP A 229 14.53 -3.23 -0.90
N TYR A 230 13.72 -2.32 -1.45
CA TYR A 230 14.21 -1.37 -2.46
C TYR A 230 15.34 -0.44 -1.96
N GLU A 231 15.51 -0.27 -0.64
CA GLU A 231 16.64 0.49 -0.07
C GLU A 231 17.83 -0.39 0.33
N SER A 232 17.83 -1.68 0.00
CA SER A 232 18.85 -2.64 0.42
C SER A 232 20.26 -2.13 0.13
N GLY A 233 21.15 -2.27 1.12
CA GLY A 233 22.57 -1.95 0.97
C GLY A 233 23.41 -3.07 0.34
N ASP A 234 22.83 -4.23 0.04
CA ASP A 234 23.55 -5.38 -0.50
C ASP A 234 24.08 -5.08 -1.91
N PRO A 235 25.40 -5.11 -2.14
CA PRO A 235 26.01 -4.68 -3.40
C PRO A 235 25.60 -5.51 -4.61
N ASN A 236 25.07 -6.73 -4.42
CA ASN A 236 24.67 -7.61 -5.51
C ASN A 236 23.25 -7.36 -6.01
N VAL A 237 22.41 -6.65 -5.25
CA VAL A 237 20.98 -6.46 -5.58
C VAL A 237 20.49 -5.02 -5.41
N ARG A 238 21.30 -4.14 -4.80
CA ARG A 238 20.92 -2.75 -4.53
C ARG A 238 20.76 -1.94 -5.81
N PHE A 239 19.87 -0.95 -5.75
CA PHE A 239 19.90 0.18 -6.68
C PHE A 239 21.15 1.04 -6.44
N THR A 240 21.58 1.78 -7.47
CA THR A 240 22.59 2.84 -7.29
C THR A 240 22.03 3.96 -6.41
N PRO A 241 22.90 4.80 -5.80
CA PRO A 241 22.41 5.92 -5.00
C PRO A 241 21.48 6.87 -5.78
N ASP A 242 21.78 7.12 -7.05
CA ASP A 242 20.97 8.00 -7.90
C ASP A 242 19.61 7.37 -8.23
N GLN A 243 19.57 6.08 -8.60
CA GLN A 243 18.33 5.34 -8.80
C GLN A 243 17.45 5.35 -7.55
N LEU A 244 18.06 5.17 -6.37
CA LEU A 244 17.32 5.19 -5.11
C LEU A 244 16.76 6.59 -4.79
N GLN A 245 17.53 7.64 -5.08
CA GLN A 245 17.07 9.01 -4.93
C GLN A 245 15.91 9.33 -5.87
N GLU A 246 15.90 8.79 -7.10
CA GLU A 246 14.76 8.90 -8.00
C GLU A 246 13.53 8.15 -7.48
N ILE A 247 13.69 6.92 -6.98
CA ILE A 247 12.57 6.14 -6.40
C ILE A 247 11.91 6.90 -5.23
N ARG A 248 12.71 7.57 -4.38
CA ARG A 248 12.22 8.35 -3.23
C ARG A 248 11.35 9.55 -3.59
N LYS A 249 11.38 10.00 -4.85
CA LYS A 249 10.49 11.05 -5.35
C LYS A 249 9.11 10.52 -5.73
N ALA A 250 8.98 9.21 -5.94
CA ALA A 250 7.74 8.61 -6.40
C ALA A 250 6.67 8.62 -5.30
N ASN A 251 5.47 9.04 -5.65
CA ASN A 251 4.30 8.98 -4.78
C ASN A 251 3.09 8.40 -5.54
N LEU A 252 2.04 8.01 -4.82
CA LEU A 252 0.82 7.47 -5.44
C LEU A 252 0.19 8.50 -6.41
N ALA A 253 0.31 9.79 -6.11
CA ALA A 253 -0.24 10.86 -6.95
C ALA A 253 0.39 10.86 -8.35
N ARG A 254 1.71 10.68 -8.44
CA ARG A 254 2.46 10.56 -9.70
C ARG A 254 2.00 9.35 -10.50
N VAL A 255 1.87 8.19 -9.85
CA VAL A 255 1.37 6.97 -10.49
C VAL A 255 0.00 7.23 -11.11
N LEU A 256 -0.92 7.84 -10.36
CA LEU A 256 -2.26 8.18 -10.86
C LEU A 256 -2.22 9.14 -12.07
N CYS A 257 -1.33 10.13 -12.05
CA CYS A 257 -1.16 11.06 -13.17
C CYS A 257 -0.57 10.40 -14.43
N ASP A 258 0.33 9.43 -14.28
CA ASP A 258 0.97 8.75 -15.41
C ASP A 258 0.09 7.66 -16.03
N THR A 259 -0.77 7.02 -15.24
CA THR A 259 -1.56 5.86 -15.67
C THR A 259 -3.03 6.16 -15.93
N SER A 260 -3.46 7.42 -15.84
CA SER A 260 -4.89 7.77 -15.99
C SER A 260 -5.08 8.90 -17.02
N ASP A 261 -5.72 8.58 -18.15
CA ASP A 261 -5.84 9.49 -19.30
C ASP A 261 -6.51 10.86 -18.98
N ASP A 262 -7.43 10.87 -18.01
CA ASP A 262 -8.23 12.04 -17.65
C ASP A 262 -7.97 12.58 -16.24
N ILE A 263 -6.97 12.08 -15.51
CA ILE A 263 -6.57 12.67 -14.23
C ILE A 263 -5.51 13.74 -14.51
N ARG A 264 -5.95 15.00 -14.55
CA ARG A 264 -5.07 16.16 -14.80
C ARG A 264 -4.67 16.89 -13.53
N ARG A 265 -5.40 16.66 -12.44
CA ARG A 265 -5.16 17.24 -11.13
C ARG A 265 -5.36 16.19 -10.05
N VAL A 266 -4.46 16.16 -9.08
CA VAL A 266 -4.48 15.25 -7.94
C VAL A 266 -3.77 15.92 -6.76
N GLN A 267 -4.19 15.60 -5.55
CA GLN A 267 -3.49 16.01 -4.34
C GLN A 267 -2.16 15.23 -4.19
N GLU A 268 -1.17 15.82 -3.52
CA GLU A 268 0.16 15.20 -3.34
C GLU A 268 0.09 13.89 -2.53
N ARG A 269 -0.80 13.83 -1.55
CA ARG A 269 -1.06 12.64 -0.72
C ARG A 269 -2.47 12.10 -1.01
N PRO A 270 -2.65 11.18 -1.97
CA PRO A 270 -3.97 10.70 -2.40
C PRO A 270 -4.73 9.90 -1.35
N MET A 271 -4.02 9.31 -0.39
CA MET A 271 -4.64 8.58 0.73
C MET A 271 -5.25 9.51 1.79
N LEU A 272 -4.99 10.81 1.69
CA LEU A 272 -5.64 11.85 2.46
C LEU A 272 -6.62 12.61 1.58
N LEU A 273 -7.71 13.08 2.20
CA LEU A 273 -8.67 13.91 1.51
C LEU A 273 -8.05 15.26 1.10
N PRO A 274 -8.57 15.88 0.03
CA PRO A 274 -8.25 17.25 -0.30
C PRO A 274 -8.49 18.19 0.89
N SER A 275 -7.50 19.01 1.21
CA SER A 275 -7.53 20.01 2.27
C SER A 275 -6.70 21.22 1.85
N GLU A 276 -6.61 22.25 2.71
CA GLU A 276 -5.78 23.42 2.42
C GLU A 276 -4.28 23.04 2.27
N ASP A 277 -3.82 22.05 3.01
CA ASP A 277 -2.43 21.54 2.99
C ASP A 277 -2.24 20.32 2.06
N ASN A 278 -3.30 19.93 1.34
CA ASN A 278 -3.28 18.79 0.41
C ASN A 278 -4.17 19.08 -0.81
N LYS A 279 -4.02 20.29 -1.38
CA LYS A 279 -4.86 20.75 -2.50
C LYS A 279 -4.56 19.96 -3.77
N PRO A 280 -5.58 19.66 -4.62
CA PRO A 280 -5.33 19.08 -5.93
C PRO A 280 -4.54 20.02 -6.84
N GLN A 281 -3.36 19.58 -7.27
CA GLN A 281 -2.44 20.32 -8.13
C GLN A 281 -2.38 19.72 -9.53
N PRO A 282 -2.00 20.50 -10.57
CA PRO A 282 -1.77 19.95 -11.91
C PRO A 282 -0.70 18.84 -11.88
N CYS A 283 -0.90 17.79 -12.68
CA CYS A 283 0.05 16.67 -12.81
C CYS A 283 1.46 17.08 -13.30
N GLY A 284 1.63 18.28 -13.85
CA GLY A 284 2.94 18.82 -14.22
C GLY A 284 3.56 19.74 -13.15
N SER A 285 3.00 19.79 -11.95
CA SER A 285 3.53 20.60 -10.85
C SER A 285 4.83 20.00 -10.30
N VAL A 286 5.67 20.86 -9.70
CA VAL A 286 6.95 20.47 -9.10
C VAL A 286 6.75 19.50 -7.93
N ALA A 287 5.60 19.55 -7.25
CA ALA A 287 5.24 18.63 -6.17
C ALA A 287 4.96 17.20 -6.65
N LEU A 288 4.78 16.98 -7.95
CA LEU A 288 4.48 15.67 -8.55
C LEU A 288 5.57 15.29 -9.57
N PRO A 289 6.84 15.16 -9.14
CA PRO A 289 7.97 14.95 -10.03
C PRO A 289 7.83 13.65 -10.83
N VAL A 290 8.20 13.72 -12.11
CA VAL A 290 8.28 12.55 -12.99
C VAL A 290 9.54 11.76 -12.64
N LEU A 291 9.40 10.43 -12.58
CA LEU A 291 10.53 9.54 -12.38
C LEU A 291 11.47 9.62 -13.59
N ASP A 292 12.73 9.98 -13.35
CA ASP A 292 13.74 10.00 -14.41
C ASP A 292 14.32 8.59 -14.60
N LEU A 293 13.93 7.94 -15.70
CA LEU A 293 14.43 6.61 -16.05
C LEU A 293 15.82 6.64 -16.70
N GLY A 294 16.41 7.82 -16.94
CA GLY A 294 17.78 7.93 -17.47
C GLY A 294 18.83 7.29 -16.56
N TYR A 295 18.57 7.20 -15.25
CA TYR A 295 19.47 6.51 -14.30
C TYR A 295 19.46 4.97 -14.42
N TRP A 296 18.60 4.42 -15.29
CA TRP A 296 18.58 3.00 -15.65
C TRP A 296 19.12 2.76 -17.07
N GLU A 297 19.63 3.79 -17.74
CA GLU A 297 20.27 3.62 -19.04
C GLU A 297 21.60 2.86 -18.87
N GLU A 298 21.67 1.68 -19.49
CA GLU A 298 22.90 0.91 -19.58
C GLU A 298 23.71 1.39 -20.78
N ILE A 299 24.96 1.79 -20.55
CA ILE A 299 25.90 2.02 -21.63
C ILE A 299 26.35 0.65 -22.11
N VAL A 300 25.84 0.23 -23.26
CA VAL A 300 26.40 -0.92 -23.97
C VAL A 300 27.68 -0.42 -24.64
N ASP A 301 28.83 -0.72 -24.04
CA ASP A 301 30.08 -0.62 -24.77
C ASP A 301 29.99 -1.64 -25.92
N GLU A 302 29.92 -1.16 -27.16
CA GLU A 302 30.18 -2.00 -28.32
C GLU A 302 31.62 -2.48 -28.16
N ASP A 303 31.80 -3.72 -27.70
CA ASP A 303 33.08 -4.43 -27.82
C ASP A 303 33.50 -4.31 -29.28
N ASP A 304 34.51 -3.47 -29.55
CA ASP A 304 35.23 -3.46 -30.79
C ASP A 304 35.75 -4.88 -31.00
N GLY A 305 35.04 -5.63 -31.84
CA GLY A 305 35.40 -6.97 -32.28
C GLY A 305 36.74 -6.93 -32.99
N ASN A 306 37.82 -6.93 -32.22
CA ASN A 306 39.14 -7.30 -32.68
C ASN A 306 39.23 -8.83 -32.66
N ASP A 307 38.41 -9.46 -33.49
CA ASP A 307 38.72 -10.79 -34.00
C ASP A 307 39.98 -10.64 -34.84
N GLY A 308 41.10 -11.11 -34.29
CA GLY A 308 42.39 -11.10 -34.94
C GLY A 308 42.34 -11.86 -36.27
N ASN A 309 42.28 -11.11 -37.37
CA ASN A 309 42.73 -11.60 -38.66
C ASN A 309 44.25 -11.46 -38.72
N ASP A 310 44.90 -12.58 -38.42
CA ASP A 310 46.28 -12.87 -38.78
C ASP A 310 46.36 -13.05 -40.30
N ASP A 311 46.73 -11.99 -41.02
CA ASP A 311 47.20 -12.08 -42.40
C ASP A 311 48.34 -11.07 -42.58
N GLY A 312 49.55 -11.60 -42.67
CA GLY A 312 50.77 -10.82 -42.85
C GLY A 312 50.83 -10.14 -44.22
N ASN A 313 51.23 -8.87 -44.23
CA ASN A 313 52.30 -8.43 -45.13
C ASN A 313 52.93 -7.10 -44.68
N ASP A 314 54.24 -7.05 -44.87
CA ASP A 314 55.20 -6.02 -44.56
C ASP A 314 55.07 -4.77 -45.45
N ALA A 315 55.15 -3.57 -44.85
CA ALA A 315 55.84 -2.37 -45.37
C ALA A 315 55.57 -1.16 -44.46
N GLY A 316 56.63 -0.62 -43.84
CA GLY A 316 56.54 0.49 -42.91
C GLY A 316 56.28 1.87 -43.52
N LYS A 317 55.87 2.82 -42.67
CA LYS A 317 56.43 4.18 -42.55
C LYS A 317 55.72 4.99 -41.45
N GLU A 318 56.58 5.68 -40.69
CA GLU A 318 56.42 7.02 -40.10
C GLU A 318 55.30 7.30 -39.09
N ALA A 319 55.77 7.64 -37.89
CA ALA A 319 55.05 8.37 -36.87
C ALA A 319 54.87 9.84 -37.28
N GLU A 320 53.67 10.39 -37.05
CA GLU A 320 53.49 11.76 -36.61
C GLU A 320 52.08 11.98 -36.03
N ALA A 321 52.02 12.85 -35.03
CA ALA A 321 50.87 13.18 -34.21
C ALA A 321 49.78 13.96 -34.96
N ASN A 322 48.52 13.87 -34.53
CA ASN A 322 47.79 15.07 -34.14
C ASN A 322 46.47 14.82 -33.38
N ASP A 323 46.15 15.89 -32.69
CA ASP A 323 45.14 16.22 -31.70
C ASP A 323 43.69 16.33 -32.24
N GLU A 324 42.76 16.51 -31.30
CA GLU A 324 41.40 17.08 -31.42
C GLU A 324 40.17 16.23 -31.84
N ALA A 325 39.34 15.97 -30.81
CA ALA A 325 37.94 16.35 -30.66
C ALA A 325 36.92 16.12 -31.81
N GLY A 326 35.90 15.28 -31.54
CA GLY A 326 34.77 15.08 -32.47
C GLY A 326 33.47 14.53 -31.85
N LYS A 327 32.72 15.40 -31.17
CA LYS A 327 31.24 15.46 -31.05
C LYS A 327 30.37 14.22 -31.40
N LYS A 328 29.55 13.84 -30.39
CA LYS A 328 28.09 13.57 -30.42
C LYS A 328 27.50 12.89 -31.65
N ARG A 329 26.90 11.70 -31.44
CA ARG A 329 25.67 11.27 -32.15
C ARG A 329 24.59 10.87 -31.15
N ARG A 330 23.62 11.78 -30.95
CA ARG A 330 22.30 11.45 -30.39
C ARG A 330 21.54 10.65 -31.46
N LYS A 331 21.12 9.42 -31.16
CA LYS A 331 20.10 8.72 -31.96
C LYS A 331 18.78 8.76 -31.21
N SER A 332 17.88 9.55 -31.79
CA SER A 332 16.44 9.59 -31.51
C SER A 332 15.81 8.21 -31.72
N TRP A 333 15.25 7.60 -30.67
CA TRP A 333 14.34 6.46 -30.82
C TRP A 333 12.90 6.96 -31.01
N HIS A 334 12.40 6.77 -32.23
CA HIS A 334 11.01 7.00 -32.60
C HIS A 334 10.10 5.93 -31.98
N ARG A 335 9.05 6.38 -31.27
CA ARG A 335 7.84 5.61 -30.99
C ARG A 335 7.24 5.07 -32.29
N ARG A 336 6.89 3.78 -32.32
CA ARG A 336 5.85 3.24 -33.20
C ARG A 336 4.81 2.48 -32.37
N HIS A 337 3.59 3.01 -32.47
CA HIS A 337 2.25 2.50 -32.19
C HIS A 337 1.91 1.97 -30.81
#